data_AF-D5UE08-F1
#
_entry.id   AF-D5UE08-F1
#
_cell.length_a   1.000
_cell.length_b   1.000
_cell.length_c   1.000
_cell.angle_alpha   90.00
_cell.angle_beta   90.00
_cell.angle_gamma   90.00
#
_symmetry.space_group_name_H-M   'P 1'
#
loop_
_entity.id
_entity.type
_entity.pdbx_description
1 polymer ?
#
loop_
_entity_poly.entity_id
_entity_poly.type
_entity_poly.pdbx_seq_one_letter_code
_entity_poly.pdbx_strand_id
1 'polypeptide(L)'
;MVTYRIDTTTLREVPQDVAAIWEHVEQLERRGPAGDGERVVWLRILGALASAERLAWTDVVRHGGPASLEGVPRSGAPDVPSATWRPLLRLAQVLHWRRRFDAADLVVDAVRRAALAVEQRADVDDATRRDCSAVLAFADQGQGKVRYDTGRCTEAVRLFASALERRTRDGAPGDQVESSRIALEAARARAGAALDRAEGQSVESRLWEASAPV
;
A
#
# COMPACT_ATOMS: atom_id res chain seq x y z
N MET A 1 -11.89 -19.19 -10.38
CA MET A 1 -11.10 -18.33 -9.46
C MET A 1 -11.02 -16.97 -10.11
N VAL A 2 -11.42 -15.91 -9.42
CA VAL A 2 -11.33 -14.55 -9.94
C VAL A 2 -9.87 -14.08 -9.95
N THR A 3 -9.47 -13.34 -10.98
CA THR A 3 -8.08 -12.95 -11.21
C THR A 3 -7.96 -11.50 -11.67
N TYR A 4 -6.80 -10.92 -11.41
CA TYR A 4 -6.40 -9.59 -11.88
C TYR A 4 -4.98 -9.67 -12.42
N ARG A 5 -4.61 -8.68 -13.25
CA ARG A 5 -3.21 -8.42 -13.60
C ARG A 5 -2.75 -7.12 -12.94
N ILE A 6 -1.46 -6.96 -12.71
CA ILE A 6 -0.91 -5.67 -12.28
C ILE A 6 -0.59 -4.85 -13.54
N ASP A 7 -1.12 -3.63 -13.61
CA ASP A 7 -0.63 -2.64 -14.56
C ASP A 7 0.73 -2.14 -14.08
N THR A 8 1.78 -2.40 -14.86
CA THR A 8 3.17 -2.08 -14.52
C THR A 8 3.47 -0.58 -14.55
N THR A 9 2.59 0.22 -15.16
CA THR A 9 2.73 1.70 -15.20
C THR A 9 2.08 2.34 -13.99
N THR A 10 0.88 1.90 -13.62
CA THR A 10 0.12 2.51 -12.51
C THR A 10 0.28 1.75 -11.19
N LEU A 11 0.86 0.55 -11.23
CA LEU A 11 0.98 -0.41 -10.13
C LEU A 11 -0.38 -0.79 -9.51
N ARG A 12 -1.45 -0.66 -10.28
CA ARG A 12 -2.82 -1.00 -9.90
C ARG A 12 -3.19 -2.38 -10.38
N GLU A 13 -4.01 -3.05 -9.59
CA GLU A 13 -4.65 -4.28 -10.02
C GLU A 13 -5.75 -3.94 -11.05
N VAL A 14 -5.76 -4.64 -12.19
CA VAL A 14 -6.74 -4.50 -13.26
C VAL A 14 -7.50 -5.82 -13.38
N PRO A 15 -8.83 -5.82 -13.21
CA PRO A 15 -9.64 -7.04 -13.27
C PRO A 15 -9.54 -7.68 -14.66
N GLN A 16 -9.41 -9.01 -14.72
CA GLN A 16 -9.41 -9.74 -16.00
C GLN A 16 -10.84 -10.06 -16.45
N ASP A 17 -11.76 -10.27 -15.51
CA ASP A 17 -13.19 -10.49 -15.76
C ASP A 17 -14.00 -9.74 -14.72
N VAL A 18 -14.62 -8.63 -15.14
CA VAL A 18 -15.40 -7.75 -14.25
C VAL A 18 -16.68 -8.43 -13.78
N ALA A 19 -17.34 -9.22 -14.63
CA ALA A 19 -18.60 -9.87 -14.28
C ALA A 19 -18.37 -10.97 -13.24
N ALA A 20 -17.37 -11.83 -13.46
CA ALA A 20 -17.01 -12.87 -12.50
C ALA A 20 -16.56 -12.29 -11.13
N ILE A 21 -15.88 -11.13 -11.12
CA ILE A 21 -15.51 -10.47 -9.86
C ILE A 21 -16.74 -9.94 -9.11
N TRP A 22 -17.74 -9.40 -9.81
CA TRP A 22 -19.00 -8.99 -9.16
C TRP A 22 -19.75 -10.18 -8.57
N GLU A 23 -19.85 -11.30 -9.29
CA GLU A 23 -20.44 -12.54 -8.74
C GLU A 23 -19.68 -13.03 -7.50
N HIS A 24 -18.36 -12.92 -7.50
CA HIS A 24 -17.54 -13.26 -6.34
C HIS A 24 -17.76 -12.31 -5.16
N VAL A 25 -17.92 -11.01 -5.41
CA VAL A 25 -18.29 -10.02 -4.39
C VAL A 25 -19.64 -10.37 -3.74
N GLU A 26 -20.62 -10.81 -4.51
CA GLU A 26 -21.91 -11.26 -3.98
C GLU A 26 -21.78 -12.55 -3.14
N GLN A 27 -20.93 -13.48 -3.56
CA GLN A 27 -20.63 -14.69 -2.77
C GLN A 27 -19.99 -14.32 -1.42
N LEU A 28 -19.04 -13.37 -1.42
CA LEU A 28 -18.41 -12.88 -0.20
C LEU A 28 -19.41 -12.16 0.70
N GLU A 29 -20.32 -11.38 0.13
CA GLU A 29 -21.40 -10.73 0.89
C GLU A 29 -22.30 -11.74 1.59
N ARG A 30 -22.67 -12.84 0.91
CA ARG A 30 -23.45 -13.92 1.53
C ARG A 30 -22.75 -14.60 2.71
N ARG A 31 -21.41 -14.53 2.78
CA ARG A 31 -20.61 -15.04 3.90
C ARG A 31 -20.54 -14.06 5.09
N GLY A 32 -21.08 -12.86 4.95
CA GLY A 32 -21.12 -11.84 5.98
C GLY A 32 -19.72 -11.42 6.47
N PRO A 33 -19.53 -11.17 7.78
CA PRO A 33 -18.27 -10.65 8.34
C PRO A 33 -17.02 -11.45 7.95
N ALA A 34 -17.14 -12.76 7.75
CA ALA A 34 -16.01 -13.61 7.35
C ALA A 34 -15.51 -13.34 5.91
N GLY A 35 -16.34 -12.73 5.05
CA GLY A 35 -16.01 -12.36 3.68
C GLY A 35 -15.57 -10.89 3.51
N ASP A 36 -15.83 -10.03 4.49
CA ASP A 36 -15.69 -8.57 4.34
C ASP A 36 -14.28 -8.13 3.99
N GLY A 37 -13.26 -8.73 4.62
CA GLY A 37 -11.86 -8.39 4.35
C GLY A 37 -11.47 -8.61 2.88
N GLU A 38 -11.91 -9.70 2.28
CA GLU A 38 -11.66 -9.97 0.86
C GLU A 38 -12.57 -9.10 -0.03
N ARG A 39 -13.82 -8.89 0.39
CA ARG A 39 -14.79 -8.07 -0.35
C ARG A 39 -14.33 -6.62 -0.50
N VAL A 40 -13.70 -6.04 0.53
CA VAL A 40 -13.07 -4.71 0.45
C VAL A 40 -12.03 -4.65 -0.67
N VAL A 41 -11.20 -5.70 -0.82
CA VAL A 41 -10.17 -5.77 -1.86
C VAL A 41 -10.81 -5.76 -3.24
N TRP A 42 -11.80 -6.61 -3.49
CA TRP A 42 -12.45 -6.69 -4.81
C TRP A 42 -13.27 -5.45 -5.15
N LEU A 43 -14.00 -4.86 -4.19
CA LEU A 43 -14.70 -3.60 -4.39
C LEU A 43 -13.72 -2.46 -4.75
N ARG A 44 -12.52 -2.44 -4.15
CA ARG A 44 -11.47 -1.49 -4.52
C ARG A 44 -11.02 -1.70 -5.96
N ILE A 45 -10.68 -2.94 -6.33
CA ILE A 45 -10.19 -3.29 -7.69
C ILE A 45 -11.23 -2.95 -8.75
N LEU A 46 -12.52 -3.18 -8.47
CA LEU A 46 -13.64 -2.82 -9.34
C LEU A 46 -13.91 -1.30 -9.42
N GLY A 47 -13.24 -0.48 -8.62
CA GLY A 47 -13.47 0.96 -8.56
C GLY A 47 -14.74 1.37 -7.79
N ALA A 48 -15.40 0.45 -7.09
CA ALA A 48 -16.53 0.72 -6.20
C ALA A 48 -16.09 1.35 -4.87
N LEU A 49 -15.29 2.41 -4.95
CA LEU A 49 -14.47 2.93 -3.84
C LEU A 49 -15.29 3.43 -2.65
N ALA A 50 -16.47 4.00 -2.88
CA ALA A 50 -17.36 4.44 -1.80
C ALA A 50 -17.89 3.25 -0.98
N SER A 51 -18.26 2.16 -1.65
CA SER A 51 -18.69 0.92 -0.99
C SER A 51 -17.52 0.22 -0.29
N ALA A 52 -16.36 0.17 -0.94
CA ALA A 52 -15.14 -0.37 -0.35
C ALA A 52 -14.75 0.38 0.94
N GLU A 53 -14.83 1.71 0.95
CA GLU A 53 -14.46 2.52 2.11
C GLU A 53 -15.43 2.33 3.27
N ARG A 54 -16.75 2.35 3.03
CA ARG A 54 -17.75 2.08 4.08
C ARG A 54 -17.57 0.70 4.69
N LEU A 55 -17.34 -0.31 3.86
CA LEU A 55 -17.11 -1.67 4.33
C LEU A 55 -15.80 -1.79 5.11
N ALA A 56 -14.73 -1.15 4.63
CA ALA A 56 -13.43 -1.16 5.30
C ALA A 56 -13.50 -0.53 6.70
N TRP A 57 -14.22 0.59 6.87
CA TRP A 57 -14.46 1.17 8.20
C TRP A 57 -15.26 0.25 9.11
N THR A 58 -16.30 -0.40 8.57
CA THR A 58 -17.09 -1.38 9.31
C THR A 58 -16.22 -2.55 9.79
N ASP A 59 -15.33 -3.06 8.92
CA ASP A 59 -14.38 -4.13 9.25
C ASP A 59 -13.36 -3.69 10.32
N VAL A 60 -12.83 -2.47 10.24
CA VAL A 60 -11.93 -1.89 11.24
C VAL A 60 -12.60 -1.82 12.62
N VAL A 61 -13.80 -1.26 12.71
CA VAL A 61 -14.56 -1.14 13.97
C VAL A 61 -14.83 -2.51 14.58
N ARG A 62 -15.21 -3.49 13.75
CA ARG A 62 -15.48 -4.86 14.19
C ARG A 62 -14.26 -5.51 14.86
N HIS A 63 -13.06 -5.16 14.43
CA HIS A 63 -11.80 -5.66 15.01
C HIS A 63 -11.29 -4.80 16.18
N GLY A 64 -12.11 -3.85 16.68
CA GLY A 64 -11.76 -2.97 17.81
C GLY A 64 -10.96 -1.72 17.41
N GLY A 65 -10.97 -1.36 16.12
CA GLY A 65 -10.28 -0.18 15.61
C GLY A 65 -11.14 1.08 15.64
N PRO A 66 -10.58 2.22 15.20
CA PRO A 66 -11.29 3.49 15.16
C PRO A 66 -12.41 3.52 14.12
N ALA A 67 -13.47 4.28 14.39
CA ALA A 67 -14.62 4.44 13.48
C ALA A 67 -14.40 5.50 12.38
N SER A 68 -13.39 6.36 12.51
CA SER A 68 -13.06 7.41 11.54
C SER A 68 -11.55 7.70 11.55
N LEU A 69 -11.09 8.52 10.59
CA LEU A 69 -9.70 8.99 10.55
C LEU A 69 -9.30 9.80 11.79
N GLU A 70 -10.23 10.49 12.44
CA GLU A 70 -9.92 11.31 13.61
C GLU A 70 -9.46 10.44 14.79
N GLY A 71 -10.00 9.23 14.89
CA GLY A 71 -9.64 8.24 15.90
C GLY A 71 -8.38 7.44 15.60
N VAL A 72 -7.76 7.61 14.42
CA VAL A 72 -6.50 6.91 14.09
C VAL A 72 -5.38 7.49 14.96
N PRO A 73 -4.67 6.67 15.76
CA PRO A 73 -3.64 7.14 16.67
C PRO A 73 -2.53 7.90 15.94
N ARG A 74 -2.34 9.17 16.34
CA ARG A 74 -1.16 9.97 15.97
C ARG A 74 -0.01 9.62 16.92
N SER A 75 1.16 10.23 16.68
CA SER A 75 2.33 10.04 17.55
C SER A 75 1.97 10.23 19.04
N GLY A 76 2.44 9.33 19.91
CA GLY A 76 2.23 9.38 21.37
C GLY A 76 0.86 8.90 21.89
N ALA A 77 -0.07 8.49 21.02
CA ALA A 77 -1.36 7.90 21.41
C ALA A 77 -1.25 6.37 21.61
N PRO A 78 -2.19 5.73 22.35
CA PRO A 78 -2.17 4.28 22.58
C PRO A 78 -2.13 3.47 21.28
N ASP A 79 -1.45 2.32 21.34
CA ASP A 79 -1.16 1.50 20.17
C ASP A 79 -2.42 0.91 19.52
N VAL A 80 -2.33 0.76 18.20
CA VAL A 80 -3.34 0.13 17.37
C VAL A 80 -3.38 -1.38 17.65
N PRO A 81 -4.52 -1.97 18.08
CA PRO A 81 -4.60 -3.41 18.38
C PRO A 81 -4.23 -4.27 17.17
N SER A 82 -3.51 -5.38 17.37
CA SER A 82 -3.01 -6.22 16.27
C SER A 82 -4.10 -6.79 15.37
N ALA A 83 -5.28 -7.08 15.94
CA ALA A 83 -6.46 -7.51 15.20
C ALA A 83 -6.90 -6.50 14.11
N THR A 84 -6.55 -5.21 14.26
CA THR A 84 -6.97 -4.14 13.35
C THR A 84 -5.95 -3.84 12.24
N TRP A 85 -4.72 -4.37 12.33
CA TRP A 85 -3.65 -4.04 11.39
C TRP A 85 -4.03 -4.34 9.94
N ARG A 86 -4.54 -5.55 9.67
CA ARG A 86 -4.95 -5.96 8.32
C ARG A 86 -6.18 -5.17 7.81
N PRO A 87 -7.27 -5.00 8.59
CA PRO A 87 -8.37 -4.10 8.23
C PRO A 87 -7.91 -2.68 7.88
N LEU A 88 -7.03 -2.07 8.70
CA LEU A 88 -6.50 -0.73 8.46
C LEU A 88 -5.64 -0.65 7.20
N LEU A 89 -4.80 -1.66 6.93
CA LEU A 89 -4.02 -1.71 5.68
C LEU A 89 -4.92 -1.81 4.44
N ARG A 90 -6.03 -2.54 4.50
CA ARG A 90 -7.01 -2.58 3.40
C ARG A 90 -7.70 -1.23 3.22
N LEU A 91 -8.12 -0.59 4.32
CA LEU A 91 -8.67 0.76 4.31
C LEU A 91 -7.69 1.76 3.69
N ALA A 92 -6.41 1.72 4.07
CA ALA A 92 -5.38 2.59 3.52
C ALA A 92 -5.25 2.42 2.00
N GLN A 93 -5.34 1.19 1.47
CA GLN A 93 -5.35 0.94 0.03
C GLN A 93 -6.58 1.55 -0.65
N VAL A 94 -7.76 1.52 -0.01
CA VAL A 94 -8.96 2.20 -0.53
C VAL A 94 -8.75 3.72 -0.56
N LEU A 95 -8.25 4.31 0.53
CA LEU A 95 -7.95 5.75 0.61
C LEU A 95 -6.93 6.18 -0.45
N HIS A 96 -5.90 5.36 -0.68
CA HIS A 96 -4.91 5.55 -1.74
C HIS A 96 -5.57 5.58 -3.12
N TRP A 97 -6.45 4.62 -3.43
CA TRP A 97 -7.17 4.58 -4.71
C TRP A 97 -8.09 5.79 -4.90
N ARG A 98 -8.65 6.32 -3.81
CA ARG A 98 -9.42 7.58 -3.77
C ARG A 98 -8.55 8.84 -3.82
N ARG A 99 -7.23 8.71 -3.99
CA ARG A 99 -6.25 9.81 -4.01
C ARG A 99 -6.18 10.60 -2.70
N ARG A 100 -6.63 10.03 -1.59
CA ARG A 100 -6.50 10.60 -0.25
C ARG A 100 -5.17 10.16 0.36
N PHE A 101 -4.06 10.60 -0.25
CA PHE A 101 -2.72 10.10 0.05
C PHE A 101 -2.29 10.33 1.50
N ASP A 102 -2.53 11.52 2.05
CA ASP A 102 -2.18 11.83 3.44
C ASP A 102 -2.94 10.96 4.44
N ALA A 103 -4.22 10.68 4.15
CA ALA A 103 -5.04 9.80 4.97
C ALA A 103 -4.58 8.34 4.88
N ALA A 104 -4.19 7.88 3.69
CA ALA A 104 -3.61 6.55 3.51
C ALA A 104 -2.29 6.42 4.28
N ASP A 105 -1.40 7.39 4.17
CA ASP A 105 -0.13 7.43 4.90
C ASP A 105 -0.34 7.43 6.41
N LEU A 106 -1.24 8.28 6.94
CA LEU A 106 -1.57 8.32 8.36
C LEU A 106 -1.98 6.94 8.90
N VAL A 107 -2.85 6.24 8.18
CA VAL A 107 -3.32 4.91 8.57
C VAL A 107 -2.19 3.88 8.52
N VAL A 108 -1.37 3.89 7.46
CA VAL A 108 -0.24 2.96 7.36
C VAL A 108 0.81 3.23 8.42
N ASP A 109 1.13 4.49 8.71
CA ASP A 109 2.10 4.86 9.74
C ASP A 109 1.65 4.40 11.14
N ALA A 110 0.36 4.50 11.45
CA ALA A 110 -0.18 3.99 12.71
C ALA A 110 0.02 2.47 12.84
N VAL A 111 -0.28 1.70 11.78
CA VAL A 111 -0.06 0.24 11.75
C VAL A 111 1.43 -0.10 11.82
N ARG A 112 2.27 0.58 11.05
CA ARG A 112 3.71 0.35 10.98
C ARG A 112 4.39 0.57 12.34
N ARG A 113 4.03 1.65 13.05
CA ARG A 113 4.54 1.91 14.41
C ARG A 113 4.16 0.80 15.38
N ALA A 114 2.88 0.40 15.40
CA ALA A 114 2.40 -0.66 16.29
C ALA A 114 3.08 -2.01 16.00
N ALA A 115 3.19 -2.39 14.72
CA ALA A 115 3.86 -3.63 14.31
C ALA A 115 5.36 -3.63 14.62
N LEU A 116 6.07 -2.51 14.40
CA LEU A 116 7.49 -2.38 14.79
C LEU A 116 7.68 -2.47 16.30
N ALA A 117 6.82 -1.84 17.09
CA ALA A 117 6.88 -1.88 18.54
C ALA A 117 6.77 -3.32 19.05
N VAL A 118 5.88 -4.14 18.46
CA VAL A 118 5.76 -5.57 18.78
C VAL A 118 6.96 -6.37 18.27
N GLU A 119 7.40 -6.17 17.03
CA GLU A 119 8.55 -6.87 16.42
C GLU A 119 9.85 -6.70 17.24
N GLN A 120 10.04 -5.52 17.86
CA GLN A 120 11.24 -5.17 18.62
C GLN A 120 11.25 -5.68 20.07
N ARG A 121 10.14 -6.24 20.56
CA ARG A 121 10.09 -6.78 21.91
C ARG A 121 11.01 -8.01 22.04
N ALA A 122 11.76 -8.08 23.14
CA ALA A 122 12.68 -9.19 23.38
C ALA A 122 11.96 -10.54 23.60
N ASP A 123 10.70 -10.51 24.04
CA ASP A 123 9.87 -11.67 24.38
C ASP A 123 8.96 -12.15 23.24
N VAL A 124 9.06 -11.54 22.04
CA VAL A 124 8.19 -11.90 20.92
C VAL A 124 8.57 -13.26 20.32
N ASP A 125 7.60 -14.16 20.21
CA ASP A 125 7.79 -15.45 19.56
C ASP A 125 7.95 -15.32 18.02
N ASP A 126 8.46 -16.38 17.39
CA ASP A 126 8.73 -16.40 15.95
C ASP A 126 7.46 -16.26 15.09
N ALA A 127 6.31 -16.75 15.57
CA ALA A 127 5.05 -16.67 14.84
C ALA A 127 4.56 -15.22 14.76
N THR A 128 4.59 -14.53 15.90
CA THR A 128 4.25 -13.11 16.04
C THR A 128 5.25 -12.25 15.28
N ARG A 129 6.55 -12.57 15.32
CA ARG A 129 7.57 -11.87 14.54
C ARG A 129 7.34 -11.99 13.03
N ARG A 130 7.00 -13.19 12.55
CA ARG A 130 6.61 -13.40 11.14
C ARG A 130 5.35 -12.64 10.77
N ASP A 131 4.36 -12.61 11.66
CA ASP A 131 3.12 -11.84 11.44
C ASP A 131 3.40 -10.34 11.32
N CYS A 132 4.19 -9.78 12.25
CA CYS A 132 4.62 -8.39 12.20
C CYS A 132 5.38 -8.09 10.92
N SER A 133 6.31 -8.96 10.51
CA SER A 133 7.07 -8.76 9.29
C SER A 133 6.18 -8.78 8.03
N ALA A 134 5.19 -9.67 7.96
CA ALA A 134 4.22 -9.69 6.87
C ALA A 134 3.41 -8.38 6.82
N VAL A 135 2.94 -7.89 7.97
CA VAL A 135 2.22 -6.62 8.10
C VAL A 135 3.09 -5.44 7.67
N LEU A 136 4.37 -5.41 8.07
CA LEU A 136 5.33 -4.38 7.68
C LEU A 136 5.61 -4.40 6.17
N ALA A 137 5.71 -5.59 5.55
CA ALA A 137 5.86 -5.69 4.11
C ALA A 137 4.63 -5.12 3.35
N PHE A 138 3.41 -5.33 3.87
CA PHE A 138 2.21 -4.70 3.29
C PHE A 138 2.19 -3.18 3.52
N ALA A 139 2.63 -2.71 4.68
CA ALA A 139 2.75 -1.28 4.99
C ALA A 139 3.73 -0.59 4.04
N ASP A 140 4.96 -1.12 3.92
CA ASP A 140 6.00 -0.59 3.05
C ASP A 140 5.56 -0.62 1.57
N GLN A 141 4.91 -1.70 1.12
CA GLN A 141 4.33 -1.76 -0.24
C GLN A 141 3.27 -0.66 -0.45
N GLY A 142 2.37 -0.46 0.51
CA GLY A 142 1.30 0.53 0.43
C GLY A 142 1.84 1.96 0.34
N GLN A 143 2.75 2.32 1.27
CA GLN A 143 3.40 3.64 1.25
C GLN A 143 4.25 3.82 -0.01
N GLY A 144 4.94 2.78 -0.46
CA GLY A 144 5.69 2.80 -1.71
C GLY A 144 4.81 3.18 -2.90
N LYS A 145 3.60 2.60 -3.01
CA LYS A 145 2.64 2.95 -4.06
C LYS A 145 2.17 4.41 -3.95
N VAL A 146 1.97 4.94 -2.73
CA VAL A 146 1.65 6.37 -2.54
C VAL A 146 2.81 7.28 -2.98
N ARG A 147 4.05 6.95 -2.61
CA ARG A 147 5.25 7.69 -3.05
C ARG A 147 5.41 7.65 -4.56
N TYR A 148 5.18 6.49 -5.18
CA TYR A 148 5.20 6.32 -6.62
C TYR A 148 4.17 7.20 -7.34
N ASP A 149 2.92 7.19 -6.86
CA ASP A 149 1.83 8.01 -7.42
C ASP A 149 2.06 9.52 -7.26
N THR A 150 2.75 9.93 -6.20
CA THR A 150 3.09 11.34 -5.92
C THR A 150 4.43 11.78 -6.53
N GLY A 151 5.05 10.96 -7.38
CA GLY A 151 6.30 11.28 -8.07
C GLY A 151 7.57 11.15 -7.21
N ARG A 152 7.45 10.80 -5.93
CA ARG A 152 8.56 10.60 -4.98
C ARG A 152 9.23 9.23 -5.18
N CYS A 153 9.71 8.99 -6.40
CA CYS A 153 10.14 7.65 -6.85
C CYS A 153 11.35 7.11 -6.06
N THR A 154 12.30 7.97 -5.66
CA THR A 154 13.44 7.55 -4.82
C THR A 154 13.00 7.04 -3.44
N GLU A 155 11.96 7.63 -2.84
CA GLU A 155 11.36 7.11 -1.60
C GLU A 155 10.63 5.80 -1.85
N ALA A 156 9.89 5.71 -2.96
CA ALA A 156 9.18 4.49 -3.36
C ALA A 156 10.13 3.30 -3.53
N VAL A 157 11.30 3.51 -4.16
CA VAL A 157 12.34 2.48 -4.33
C VAL A 157 12.76 1.88 -2.99
N ARG A 158 13.02 2.72 -1.98
CA ARG A 158 13.43 2.24 -0.64
C ARG A 158 12.34 1.39 0.00
N LEU A 159 11.09 1.85 -0.05
CA LEU A 159 9.95 1.15 0.53
C LEU A 159 9.68 -0.18 -0.19
N PHE A 160 9.70 -0.22 -1.52
CA PHE A 160 9.51 -1.47 -2.28
C PHE A 160 10.66 -2.46 -2.06
N ALA A 161 11.90 -1.98 -1.91
CA ALA A 161 13.03 -2.83 -1.57
C ALA A 161 12.87 -3.47 -0.18
N SER A 162 12.46 -2.69 0.83
CA SER A 162 12.18 -3.22 2.18
C SER A 162 11.04 -4.25 2.18
N ALA A 163 9.96 -3.99 1.43
CA ALA A 163 8.87 -4.94 1.27
C ALA A 163 9.34 -6.25 0.60
N LEU A 164 10.15 -6.16 -0.46
CA LEU A 164 10.71 -7.30 -1.18
C LEU A 164 11.63 -8.14 -0.29
N GLU A 165 12.50 -7.48 0.47
CA GLU A 165 13.43 -8.12 1.40
C GLU A 165 12.68 -8.95 2.43
N ARG A 166 11.70 -8.35 3.13
CA ARG A 166 10.86 -9.04 4.13
C ARG A 166 10.14 -10.25 3.52
N ARG A 167 9.46 -10.06 2.39
CA ARG A 167 8.73 -11.13 1.69
C ARG A 167 9.64 -12.29 1.27
N THR A 168 10.85 -11.99 0.80
CA THR A 168 11.81 -13.01 0.36
C THR A 168 12.38 -13.76 1.55
N ARG A 169 12.81 -13.05 2.59
CA ARG A 169 13.37 -13.63 3.82
C ARG A 169 12.38 -14.58 4.49
N ASP A 170 11.09 -14.18 4.53
CA ASP A 170 10.07 -14.89 5.30
C ASP A 170 9.29 -15.92 4.45
N GLY A 171 9.68 -16.13 3.19
CA GLY A 171 9.05 -17.12 2.31
C GLY A 171 7.59 -16.81 1.96
N ALA A 172 7.26 -15.53 1.74
CA ALA A 172 5.92 -15.10 1.38
C ALA A 172 5.45 -15.72 0.04
N PRO A 173 4.13 -15.79 -0.21
CA PRO A 173 3.57 -16.27 -1.47
C PRO A 173 4.19 -15.60 -2.71
N GLY A 174 4.43 -16.38 -3.76
CA GLY A 174 5.19 -15.94 -4.94
C GLY A 174 4.59 -14.73 -5.66
N ASP A 175 3.27 -14.60 -5.66
CA ASP A 175 2.55 -13.44 -6.20
C ASP A 175 2.85 -12.14 -5.43
N GLN A 176 3.04 -12.21 -4.11
CA GLN A 176 3.41 -11.05 -3.30
C GLN A 176 4.85 -10.62 -3.53
N VAL A 177 5.76 -11.59 -3.66
CA VAL A 177 7.17 -11.33 -4.00
C VAL A 177 7.25 -10.69 -5.38
N GLU A 178 6.53 -11.23 -6.36
CA GLU A 178 6.50 -10.71 -7.72
C GLU A 178 5.89 -9.31 -7.79
N SER A 179 4.81 -9.05 -7.05
CA SER A 179 4.24 -7.71 -6.94
C SER A 179 5.23 -6.68 -6.37
N SER A 180 6.12 -7.08 -5.44
CA SER A 180 7.19 -6.20 -4.95
C SER A 180 8.25 -5.93 -6.02
N ARG A 181 8.66 -6.95 -6.79
CA ARG A 181 9.66 -6.81 -7.85
C ARG A 181 9.19 -5.84 -8.93
N ILE A 182 7.99 -6.07 -9.47
CA ILE A 182 7.37 -5.20 -10.48
C ILE A 182 7.34 -3.74 -10.01
N ALA A 183 6.91 -3.52 -8.76
CA ALA A 183 6.81 -2.17 -8.20
C ALA A 183 8.19 -1.50 -8.02
N LEU A 184 9.19 -2.25 -7.56
CA LEU A 184 10.56 -1.78 -7.41
C LEU A 184 11.19 -1.40 -8.76
N GLU A 185 11.02 -2.24 -9.78
CA GLU A 185 11.52 -1.99 -11.14
C GLU A 185 10.87 -0.75 -11.75
N ALA A 186 9.54 -0.63 -11.67
CA ALA A 186 8.83 0.54 -12.16
C ALA A 186 9.27 1.84 -11.46
N ALA A 187 9.50 1.79 -10.14
CA ALA A 187 9.98 2.94 -9.38
C ALA A 187 11.42 3.33 -9.77
N ARG A 188 12.31 2.36 -9.98
CA ARG A 188 13.69 2.60 -10.44
C ARG A 188 13.71 3.24 -11.83
N ALA A 189 12.94 2.71 -12.77
CA ALA A 189 12.85 3.24 -14.13
C ALA A 189 12.37 4.70 -14.12
N ARG A 190 11.33 5.01 -13.33
CA ARG A 190 10.80 6.37 -13.23
C ARG A 190 11.73 7.34 -12.50
N ALA A 191 12.49 6.87 -11.51
CA ALA A 191 13.51 7.67 -10.83
C ALA A 191 14.68 8.01 -11.77
N GLY A 192 15.18 7.05 -12.55
CA GLY A 192 16.23 7.28 -13.55
C GLY A 192 15.80 8.30 -14.60
N ALA A 193 14.64 8.11 -15.21
CA ALA A 193 14.10 9.05 -16.20
C ALA A 193 13.81 10.47 -15.65
N ALA A 194 13.70 10.64 -14.33
CA ALA A 194 13.58 11.96 -13.71
C ALA A 194 14.95 12.64 -13.54
N LEU A 195 16.00 11.87 -13.21
CA LEU A 195 17.37 12.37 -13.12
C LEU A 195 17.88 12.80 -14.49
N ASP A 196 17.71 11.96 -15.52
CA ASP A 196 18.14 12.26 -16.88
C ASP A 196 17.53 13.57 -17.42
N ARG A 197 16.24 13.81 -17.10
CA ARG A 197 15.55 15.06 -17.47
C ARG A 197 16.08 16.28 -16.72
N ALA A 198 16.40 16.14 -15.43
CA ALA A 198 16.96 17.23 -14.63
C ALA A 198 18.37 17.62 -15.13
N GLU A 199 19.17 16.63 -15.52
CA GLU A 199 20.49 16.85 -16.12
C GLU A 199 20.39 17.54 -17.48
N GLY A 200 19.49 17.08 -18.36
CA GLY A 200 19.25 17.72 -19.66
C GLY A 200 18.81 19.18 -19.55
N GLN A 201 17.88 19.49 -18.64
CA GLN A 201 17.43 20.86 -18.37
C GLN A 201 18.54 21.74 -17.79
N SER A 202 19.42 21.18 -16.95
CA SER A 202 20.57 21.93 -16.41
C SER A 202 21.59 22.29 -17.49
N VAL A 203 21.80 21.41 -18.47
CA VAL A 203 22.69 21.68 -19.62
C VAL A 203 22.09 22.75 -20.51
N GLU A 204 20.80 22.66 -20.85
CA GLU A 204 20.12 23.68 -21.67
C GLU A 204 20.08 25.06 -21.01
N SER A 205 19.82 25.13 -19.70
CA SER A 205 19.83 26.39 -18.93
C SER A 205 21.20 27.06 -18.94
N ARG A 206 22.29 26.28 -18.79
CA ARG A 206 23.67 26.79 -18.86
C ARG A 206 24.04 27.28 -20.27
N LEU A 207 23.55 26.59 -21.31
CA LEU A 207 23.78 27.01 -22.70
C LEU A 207 23.04 28.29 -23.06
N TRP A 208 21.82 28.49 -22.53
CA TRP A 208 21.07 29.73 -22.67
C TRP A 208 21.75 30.91 -21.95
N GLU A 209 22.18 30.73 -20.70
CA GLU A 209 22.90 31.76 -19.94
C GLU A 209 24.23 32.17 -20.60
N ALA A 210 24.95 31.21 -21.20
CA ALA A 210 26.18 31.48 -21.94
C ALA A 210 25.96 32.18 -23.30
N SER A 211 24.73 32.15 -23.83
CA SER A 211 24.38 32.73 -25.14
C SER A 211 23.57 34.02 -25.04
N ALA A 212 23.27 34.50 -23.83
CA ALA A 212 22.53 35.74 -23.63
C ALA A 212 23.41 36.95 -23.99
N PRO A 213 22.96 37.85 -24.89
CA PRO A 213 23.72 39.04 -25.23
C PRO A 213 23.80 39.99 -24.03
N VAL A 214 25.01 40.50 -23.75
CA VAL A 214 25.33 41.51 -22.73
C VAL A 214 24.76 42.88 -23.12
#